data_AF-A0A1M4NII6-F1
#
_entry.id   AF-A0A1M4NII6-F1
#
_cell.length_a   1.000
_cell.length_b   1.000
_cell.length_c   1.000
_cell.angle_alpha   90.00
_cell.angle_beta   90.00
_cell.angle_gamma   90.00
#
_symmetry.space_group_name_H-M   'P 1'
#
loop_
_entity.id
_entity.type
_entity.pdbx_description
1 polymer ?
#
loop_
_entity_poly.entity_id
_entity_poly.type
_entity_poly.pdbx_seq_one_letter_code
_entity_poly.pdbx_strand_id
1 'polypeptide(L)'
;TARFGNGIGGNECLRDSNGNSLTPEECRSRSMGNRIIFELLWEKAVFKNGKFGVHITAWPYIPRRRDNLDIGLYMGYANARLYYKHKKHFAELHVAPIISDYTQYHGSLQLGYAYAISDFVALYGQYFYGYANSLYEYNIPTHRVGVGLRVTGF
;
A
#
# COMPACT_ATOMS: atom_id res chain seq x y z
N THR A 1 5.25 16.33 -0.22
CA THR A 1 3.91 16.92 0.04
C THR A 1 3.33 16.31 1.30
N ALA A 2 2.47 17.04 2.04
CA ALA A 2 1.76 16.53 3.22
C ALA A 2 0.28 16.33 2.88
N ARG A 3 -0.27 15.12 3.09
CA ARG A 3 -1.69 14.81 2.85
C ARG A 3 -2.32 14.17 4.09
N PHE A 4 -3.61 14.43 4.29
CA PHE A 4 -4.43 13.76 5.30
C PHE A 4 -5.17 12.58 4.66
N GLY A 5 -4.96 11.38 5.20
CA GLY A 5 -5.70 10.19 4.79
C GLY A 5 -6.80 9.86 5.79
N ASN A 6 -8.04 9.73 5.34
CA ASN A 6 -9.16 9.27 6.16
C ASN A 6 -9.33 7.76 6.03
N GLY A 7 -9.54 7.07 7.16
CA GLY A 7 -10.04 5.69 7.16
C GLY A 7 -11.56 5.66 6.97
N ILE A 8 -12.07 4.60 6.34
CA ILE A 8 -13.51 4.31 6.28
C ILE A 8 -13.88 3.67 7.63
N GLY A 9 -14.78 4.23 8.43
CA GLY A 9 -15.14 3.64 9.73
C GLY A 9 -16.57 3.95 10.14
N GLY A 10 -17.37 2.89 10.33
CA GLY A 10 -18.63 2.94 11.09
C GLY A 10 -18.39 2.72 12.58
N ASN A 11 -19.44 2.40 13.35
CA ASN A 11 -19.42 2.24 14.82
C ASN A 11 -18.19 1.45 15.31
N GLU A 12 -17.54 1.96 16.36
CA GLU A 12 -16.25 1.49 16.90
C GLU A 12 -16.38 0.06 17.46
N CYS A 13 -15.64 -0.89 16.88
CA CYS A 13 -15.45 -2.23 17.43
C CYS A 13 -13.95 -2.41 17.73
N LEU A 14 -13.63 -2.80 18.95
CA LEU A 14 -12.27 -3.14 19.34
C LEU A 14 -11.91 -4.52 18.76
N ARG A 15 -10.79 -4.65 18.04
CA ARG A 15 -10.25 -5.95 17.61
C ARG A 15 -8.71 -5.95 17.66
N ASP A 16 -8.15 -7.09 18.09
CA ASP A 16 -6.72 -7.39 18.03
C ASP A 16 -6.49 -8.74 17.32
N SER A 17 -5.28 -8.99 16.83
CA SER A 17 -4.84 -10.29 16.29
C SER A 17 -4.68 -11.39 17.35
N ASN A 18 -4.78 -11.03 18.63
CA ASN A 18 -4.59 -11.93 19.77
C ASN A 18 -5.87 -12.65 20.23
N GLY A 19 -6.99 -12.48 19.51
CA GLY A 19 -8.20 -13.27 19.72
C GLY A 19 -8.95 -12.92 21.01
N ASN A 20 -8.89 -11.67 21.46
CA ASN A 20 -9.52 -11.26 22.70
C ASN A 20 -11.06 -11.34 22.62
N SER A 21 -11.69 -11.92 23.64
CA SER A 21 -13.12 -12.26 23.74
C SER A 21 -14.13 -11.09 23.66
N LEU A 22 -13.63 -9.85 23.56
CA LEU A 22 -14.42 -8.63 23.46
C LEU A 22 -14.86 -8.29 22.02
N THR A 23 -14.58 -9.17 21.06
CA THR A 23 -14.84 -8.97 19.62
C THR A 23 -16.08 -9.75 19.16
N PRO A 24 -17.21 -9.08 18.82
CA PRO A 24 -18.34 -9.75 18.20
C PRO A 24 -17.94 -10.35 16.84
N GLU A 25 -18.27 -11.62 16.58
CA GLU A 25 -17.95 -12.30 15.31
C GLU A 25 -18.51 -11.57 14.08
N GLU A 26 -19.62 -10.85 14.23
CA GLU A 26 -20.30 -10.11 13.17
C GLU A 26 -19.65 -8.76 12.82
N CYS A 27 -18.67 -8.27 13.60
CA CYS A 27 -18.11 -6.95 13.35
C CYS A 27 -17.10 -6.91 12.18
N ARG A 28 -17.55 -6.32 11.06
CA ARG A 28 -16.77 -6.13 9.83
C ARG A 28 -16.13 -4.74 9.68
N SER A 29 -16.41 -3.82 10.59
CA SER A 29 -15.82 -2.46 10.56
C SER A 29 -14.30 -2.53 10.75
N ARG A 30 -13.57 -1.80 9.91
CA ARG A 30 -12.12 -1.66 10.01
C ARG A 30 -11.78 -0.20 9.73
N SER A 31 -11.19 0.47 10.71
CA SER A 31 -10.81 1.87 10.60
C SER A 31 -9.34 2.02 10.97
N MET A 32 -8.62 2.85 10.21
CA MET A 32 -7.33 3.37 10.65
C MET A 32 -7.52 4.85 10.99
N GLY A 33 -6.87 5.29 12.07
CA GLY A 33 -6.91 6.70 12.47
C GLY A 33 -6.38 7.63 11.38
N ASN A 34 -6.76 8.91 11.47
CA ASN A 34 -6.26 9.94 10.55
C ASN A 34 -4.74 10.04 10.68
N ARG A 35 -4.04 10.03 9.54
CA ARG A 35 -2.58 10.14 9.48
C ARG A 35 -2.14 11.33 8.63
N ILE A 36 -1.05 11.95 9.06
CA ILE A 36 -0.28 12.89 8.26
C ILE A 36 0.69 12.06 7.42
N ILE A 37 0.61 12.20 6.10
CA ILE A 37 1.43 11.44 5.16
C ILE A 37 2.45 12.38 4.54
N PHE A 38 3.73 12.04 4.68
CA PHE A 38 4.84 12.66 3.99
C PHE A 38 5.19 11.88 2.73
N GLU A 39 5.35 12.60 1.62
CA GLU A 39 5.67 12.01 0.33
C GLU A 39 6.93 12.63 -0.25
N LEU A 40 7.89 11.78 -0.59
CA LEU A 40 9.09 12.09 -1.34
C LEU A 40 8.99 11.42 -2.71
N LEU A 41 8.96 12.23 -3.77
CA LEU A 41 9.03 11.75 -5.15
C LEU A 41 10.33 12.22 -5.78
N TRP A 42 11.06 11.28 -6.35
CA TRP A 42 12.29 11.54 -7.09
C TRP A 42 12.23 10.79 -8.41
N GLU A 43 12.63 11.43 -9.50
CA GLU A 43 12.69 10.84 -10.83
C GLU A 43 13.99 11.27 -11.50
N LYS A 44 14.64 10.33 -12.20
CA LYS A 44 15.86 10.59 -12.96
C LYS A 44 15.80 9.88 -14.31
N ALA A 45 16.21 10.60 -15.36
CA ALA A 45 16.47 9.99 -16.65
C ALA A 45 17.73 9.12 -16.54
N VAL A 46 17.60 7.83 -16.87
CA VAL A 46 18.72 6.86 -16.78
C VAL A 46 19.23 6.49 -18.16
N PHE A 47 18.32 6.31 -19.13
CA PHE A 47 18.63 5.94 -20.51
C PHE A 47 17.86 6.82 -21.49
N LYS A 48 18.18 6.76 -22.79
CA LYS A 48 17.40 7.42 -23.85
C LYS A 48 15.94 6.97 -23.76
N ASN A 49 15.03 7.90 -23.49
CA ASN A 49 13.60 7.65 -23.25
C ASN A 49 13.30 6.74 -22.05
N GLY A 50 14.24 6.57 -21.12
CA GLY A 50 14.11 5.76 -19.91
C GLY A 50 14.19 6.61 -18.64
N LYS A 51 13.16 6.53 -17.80
CA LYS A 51 13.05 7.25 -16.53
C LYS A 51 12.88 6.26 -15.39
N PHE A 52 13.70 6.41 -14.36
CA PHE A 52 13.54 5.68 -13.11
C PHE A 52 13.04 6.64 -12.05
N GLY A 53 12.07 6.18 -11.25
CA GLY A 53 11.51 6.97 -10.18
C GLY A 53 11.37 6.19 -8.89
N VAL A 54 11.46 6.94 -7.80
CA VAL A 54 11.34 6.49 -6.43
C VAL A 54 10.26 7.33 -5.78
N HIS A 55 9.27 6.70 -5.17
CA HIS A 55 8.26 7.34 -4.37
C HIS A 55 8.27 6.70 -2.98
N ILE A 56 8.67 7.48 -1.98
CA ILE A 56 8.64 7.08 -0.58
C ILE A 56 7.47 7.80 0.07
N THR A 57 6.66 7.04 0.78
CA THR A 57 5.54 7.55 1.56
C THR A 57 5.76 7.16 3.01
N ALA A 58 5.80 8.12 3.92
CA ALA A 58 6.03 7.89 5.35
C ALA A 58 4.96 8.59 6.20
N TRP A 59 4.67 8.05 7.37
CA TRP A 59 3.77 8.67 8.33
C TRP A 59 4.28 8.43 9.75
N PRO A 60 4.18 9.42 10.65
CA PRO A 60 4.50 9.22 12.04
C PRO A 60 3.46 8.30 12.69
N TYR A 61 3.89 7.55 13.70
CA TYR A 61 2.96 6.84 14.57
C TYR A 61 2.11 7.85 15.34
N ILE A 62 0.80 7.90 15.09
CA ILE A 62 -0.14 8.72 15.85
C ILE A 62 -1.05 7.78 16.66
N PRO A 63 -0.76 7.54 17.95
CA PRO A 63 -1.56 6.67 18.79
C PRO A 63 -2.86 7.41 19.14
N ARG A 64 -3.94 7.19 18.38
CA ARG A 64 -5.23 7.84 18.71
C ARG A 64 -6.48 6.97 18.63
N ARG A 65 -6.46 5.75 18.08
CA ARG A 65 -7.68 4.91 18.00
C ARG A 65 -7.44 3.48 18.49
N ARG A 66 -8.38 2.97 19.29
CA ARG A 66 -8.32 1.66 19.96
C ARG A 66 -8.88 0.51 19.11
N ASP A 67 -9.48 0.81 17.95
CA ASP A 67 -10.22 -0.16 17.13
C ASP A 67 -9.34 -1.27 16.54
N ASN A 68 -8.09 -0.95 16.17
CA ASN A 68 -7.11 -1.89 15.61
C ASN A 68 -5.74 -1.60 16.23
N LEU A 69 -5.51 -2.10 17.45
CA LEU A 69 -4.31 -1.80 18.26
C LEU A 69 -3.01 -2.31 17.64
N ASP A 70 -3.09 -3.34 16.81
CA ASP A 70 -1.98 -4.06 16.20
C ASP A 70 -1.71 -3.65 14.74
N ILE A 71 -2.52 -2.77 14.15
CA ILE A 71 -2.43 -2.41 12.72
C ILE A 71 -1.07 -1.83 12.34
N GLY A 72 -0.38 -1.17 13.29
CA GLY A 72 0.97 -0.64 13.10
C GLY A 72 2.03 -1.71 12.83
N LEU A 73 1.84 -2.94 13.32
CA LEU A 73 2.75 -4.07 13.07
C LEU A 73 2.68 -4.56 11.62
N TYR A 74 1.52 -4.42 10.98
CA TYR A 74 1.27 -4.89 9.60
C TYR A 74 1.46 -3.79 8.55
N MET A 75 1.16 -2.54 8.88
CA MET A 75 1.28 -1.42 7.95
C MET A 75 2.62 -0.67 8.06
N GLY A 76 3.31 -0.80 9.21
CA GLY A 76 4.52 -0.04 9.53
C GLY A 76 4.35 1.49 9.40
N TYR A 77 5.45 2.16 9.08
CA TYR A 77 5.58 3.62 9.13
C TYR A 77 6.02 4.26 7.82
N ALA A 78 6.46 3.46 6.85
CA ALA A 78 6.79 3.94 5.54
C ALA A 78 6.68 2.85 4.48
N ASN A 79 6.39 3.26 3.25
CA ASN A 79 6.32 2.45 2.05
C ASN A 79 7.26 3.01 0.99
N ALA A 80 7.74 2.15 0.10
CA ALA A 80 8.51 2.53 -1.07
C ALA A 80 7.88 1.98 -2.35
N ARG A 81 7.74 2.83 -3.36
CA ARG A 81 7.39 2.44 -4.73
C ARG A 81 8.50 2.85 -5.66
N LEU A 82 9.09 1.88 -6.32
CA LEU A 82 10.04 2.06 -7.41
C LEU A 82 9.28 1.89 -8.72
N TYR A 83 9.57 2.73 -9.70
CA TYR A 83 9.02 2.56 -11.03
C TYR A 83 10.03 2.89 -12.11
N TYR A 84 9.88 2.23 -13.25
CA TYR A 84 10.69 2.45 -14.43
C TYR A 84 9.79 2.60 -15.65
N LYS A 85 9.91 3.73 -16.33
CA LYS A 85 9.17 4.06 -17.56
C LYS A 85 10.15 4.07 -18.73
N HIS A 86 9.87 3.27 -19.76
CA HIS A 86 10.64 3.28 -20.99
C HIS A 86 9.72 3.12 -22.21
N LYS A 87 9.57 4.18 -23.00
CA LYS A 87 8.66 4.23 -24.16
C LYS A 87 7.24 3.78 -23.77
N LYS A 88 6.79 2.62 -24.27
CA LYS A 88 5.48 2.01 -24.02
C LYS A 88 5.42 1.14 -22.76
N HIS A 89 6.56 0.93 -22.10
CA HIS A 89 6.68 0.04 -20.95
C HIS A 89 6.72 0.84 -19.66
N PHE A 90 5.96 0.38 -18.67
CA PHE A 90 5.99 0.90 -17.32
C PHE A 90 6.01 -0.26 -16.35
N ALA A 91 7.09 -0.41 -15.60
CA ALA A 91 7.22 -1.41 -14.55
C ALA A 91 7.20 -0.70 -13.19
N GLU A 92 6.61 -1.33 -12.20
CA GLU A 92 6.60 -0.82 -10.83
C GLU A 92 6.70 -1.94 -9.81
N LEU A 93 7.34 -1.58 -8.71
CA LEU A 93 7.51 -2.42 -7.55
C LEU A 93 7.14 -1.57 -6.34
N HIS A 94 6.18 -2.04 -5.56
CA HIS A 94 5.77 -1.42 -4.31
C HIS A 94 6.06 -2.40 -3.16
N VAL A 95 6.75 -1.88 -2.15
CA VAL A 95 7.17 -2.61 -0.95
C VAL A 95 6.61 -1.86 0.25
N ALA A 96 5.91 -2.58 1.13
CA ALA A 96 5.26 -2.00 2.29
C ALA A 96 5.16 -3.01 3.45
N PRO A 97 5.54 -2.68 4.69
CA PRO A 97 6.35 -1.52 5.06
C PRO A 97 7.84 -1.70 4.78
N ILE A 98 8.53 -0.58 4.54
CA ILE A 98 9.99 -0.45 4.56
C ILE A 98 10.55 0.02 5.91
N ILE A 99 9.69 0.52 6.79
CA ILE A 99 10.04 0.88 8.18
C ILE A 99 8.98 0.26 9.08
N SER A 100 9.36 -0.68 9.92
CA SER A 100 8.48 -1.34 10.90
C SER A 100 9.29 -1.83 12.09
N ASP A 101 8.62 -2.36 13.11
CA ASP A 101 9.28 -3.19 14.10
C ASP A 101 9.73 -4.50 13.41
N TYR A 102 11.05 -4.70 13.31
CA TYR A 102 11.63 -5.85 12.61
C TYR A 102 11.56 -7.15 13.44
N THR A 103 11.20 -7.08 14.71
CA THR A 103 11.02 -8.28 15.55
C THR A 103 9.77 -9.07 15.16
N GLN A 104 8.78 -8.42 14.54
CA GLN A 104 7.56 -9.03 14.00
C GLN A 104 7.24 -8.46 12.60
N TYR A 105 8.12 -8.75 11.63
CA TYR A 105 8.02 -8.19 10.28
C TYR A 105 6.87 -8.79 9.45
N HIS A 106 5.88 -7.96 9.13
CA HIS A 106 4.75 -8.30 8.26
C HIS A 106 4.80 -7.46 6.98
N GLY A 107 5.52 -7.97 5.98
CA GLY A 107 5.74 -7.29 4.71
C GLY A 107 4.71 -7.60 3.63
N SER A 108 4.68 -6.74 2.63
CA SER A 108 3.95 -6.91 1.38
C SER A 108 4.76 -6.41 0.20
N LEU A 109 4.55 -7.09 -0.92
CA LEU A 109 5.21 -6.87 -2.20
C LEU A 109 4.13 -6.80 -3.28
N GLN A 110 4.15 -5.74 -4.07
CA GLN A 110 3.29 -5.60 -5.24
C GLN A 110 4.13 -5.27 -6.47
N LEU A 111 4.04 -6.13 -7.48
CA LEU A 111 4.61 -5.93 -8.80
C LEU A 111 3.52 -5.49 -9.75
N GLY A 112 3.79 -4.48 -10.56
CA GLY A 112 2.92 -3.99 -11.60
C GLY A 112 3.68 -3.84 -12.90
N TYR A 113 3.04 -4.19 -14.01
CA TYR A 113 3.59 -3.99 -15.33
C TYR A 113 2.49 -3.50 -16.28
N ALA A 114 2.76 -2.39 -16.95
CA ALA A 114 1.88 -1.82 -17.95
C ALA A 114 2.57 -1.76 -19.33
N TYR A 115 1.81 -2.10 -20.36
CA TYR A 115 2.19 -1.95 -21.76
C TYR A 115 1.18 -1.06 -22.48
N ALA A 116 1.62 0.13 -22.91
CA ALA A 116 0.78 1.08 -23.65
C ALA A 116 0.44 0.52 -25.05
N ILE A 117 -0.84 0.21 -25.27
CA ILE A 117 -1.36 -0.18 -26.59
C ILE A 117 -1.60 1.08 -27.43
N SER A 118 -2.17 2.11 -26.80
CA SER A 118 -2.50 3.40 -27.37
C SER A 118 -1.96 4.51 -26.47
N ASP A 119 -2.09 5.76 -26.91
CA ASP A 119 -1.68 6.94 -26.13
C ASP A 119 -2.50 7.09 -24.83
N PHE A 120 -3.71 6.53 -24.80
CA PHE A 120 -4.65 6.65 -23.68
C PHE A 120 -4.82 5.37 -22.85
N VAL A 121 -4.43 4.20 -23.38
CA VAL A 121 -4.75 2.89 -22.79
C VAL A 121 -3.54 1.97 -22.78
N ALA A 122 -3.29 1.35 -21.63
CA ALA A 122 -2.32 0.29 -21.43
C ALA A 122 -2.96 -0.99 -20.88
N LEU A 123 -2.47 -2.14 -21.31
CA LEU A 123 -2.69 -3.40 -20.60
C LEU A 123 -1.88 -3.36 -19.31
N TYR A 124 -2.48 -3.78 -18.19
CA TYR A 124 -1.84 -3.79 -16.89
C TYR A 124 -1.98 -5.16 -16.24
N GLY A 125 -0.86 -5.74 -15.86
CA GLY A 125 -0.79 -6.89 -14.98
C GLY A 125 -0.30 -6.47 -13.59
N GLN A 126 -0.90 -7.03 -12.55
CA GLN A 126 -0.44 -6.87 -11.18
C GLN A 126 -0.31 -8.22 -10.48
N TYR A 127 0.70 -8.31 -9.63
CA TYR A 127 0.90 -9.40 -8.70
C TYR A 127 1.12 -8.82 -7.31
N PHE A 128 0.41 -9.33 -6.33
CA PHE A 128 0.52 -8.93 -4.93
C PHE A 128 0.79 -10.16 -4.07
N TYR A 129 1.71 -10.02 -3.12
CA TYR A 129 2.02 -11.03 -2.11
C TYR A 129 2.31 -10.38 -0.76
N GLY A 130 1.61 -10.79 0.29
CA GLY A 130 1.90 -10.42 1.68
C GLY A 130 0.69 -9.92 2.46
N TYR A 131 0.95 -9.13 3.50
CA TYR A 131 -0.06 -8.61 4.43
C TYR A 131 -0.61 -7.24 3.99
N ALA A 132 -1.65 -6.72 4.65
CA ALA A 132 -2.14 -5.36 4.40
C ALA A 132 -2.59 -5.03 2.96
N ASN A 133 -2.98 -6.03 2.16
CA ASN A 133 -3.55 -5.82 0.82
C ASN A 133 -4.85 -4.99 0.84
N SER A 134 -5.62 -5.16 1.91
CA SER A 134 -6.87 -4.46 2.20
C SER A 134 -6.94 -4.20 3.70
N LEU A 135 -7.62 -3.13 4.09
CA LEU A 135 -7.89 -2.83 5.50
C LEU A 135 -8.74 -3.95 6.15
N TYR A 136 -9.52 -4.68 5.35
CA TYR A 136 -10.30 -5.83 5.83
C TYR A 136 -9.44 -7.04 6.17
N GLU A 137 -8.36 -7.27 5.43
CA GLU A 137 -7.53 -8.47 5.46
C GLU A 137 -6.10 -8.13 5.87
N TYR A 138 -5.91 -7.13 6.74
CA TYR A 138 -4.57 -6.61 7.01
C TYR A 138 -3.64 -7.64 7.67
N ASN A 139 -4.20 -8.54 8.46
CA ASN A 139 -3.50 -9.58 9.22
C ASN A 139 -3.46 -10.94 8.51
N ILE A 140 -3.94 -11.04 7.25
CA ILE A 140 -3.97 -12.30 6.49
C ILE A 140 -2.98 -12.21 5.32
N PRO A 141 -2.02 -13.16 5.20
CA PRO A 141 -1.14 -13.20 4.04
C PRO A 141 -1.96 -13.58 2.81
N THR A 142 -1.94 -12.70 1.80
CA THR A 142 -2.72 -12.86 0.57
C THR A 142 -1.80 -12.92 -0.64
N HIS A 143 -2.16 -13.78 -1.59
CA HIS A 143 -1.58 -13.80 -2.93
C HIS A 143 -2.67 -13.43 -3.93
N ARG A 144 -2.42 -12.43 -4.79
CA ARG A 144 -3.40 -11.98 -5.77
C ARG A 144 -2.73 -11.67 -7.11
N VAL A 145 -3.29 -12.20 -8.18
CA VAL A 145 -2.95 -11.87 -9.56
C VAL A 145 -4.13 -11.11 -10.16
N GLY A 146 -3.86 -10.02 -10.87
CA GLY A 146 -4.88 -9.24 -11.57
C GLY A 146 -4.39 -8.82 -12.94
N VAL A 147 -5.30 -8.81 -13.92
CA VAL A 147 -5.06 -8.28 -15.26
C VAL A 147 -6.19 -7.31 -15.57
N GLY A 148 -5.87 -6.17 -16.16
CA GLY A 148 -6.85 -5.15 -16.48
C GLY A 148 -6.31 -4.09 -17.42
N LEU A 149 -7.06 -3.00 -17.54
CA LEU A 149 -6.69 -1.83 -18.32
C LEU A 149 -6.29 -0.70 -17.39
N ARG A 150 -5.27 0.05 -17.79
CA ARG A 150 -4.81 1.26 -17.12
C ARG A 150 -4.89 2.41 -18.09
N VAL A 151 -5.53 3.50 -17.66
CA VAL A 151 -5.53 4.74 -18.41
C VAL A 151 -4.13 5.37 -18.29
N THR A 152 -3.52 5.65 -19.42
CA THR A 152 -2.24 6.37 -19.49
C THR A 152 -2.52 7.80 -19.90
N GLY A 153 -2.19 8.76 -19.02
CA GLY A 153 -1.95 10.13 -19.43
C GLY A 153 -0.44 10.32 -19.53
N PHE A 154 0.06 10.64 -20.71
CA PHE A 154 1.47 11.00 -20.92
C PHE A 154 1.69 12.49 -20.71
#